data_AF-A0A7Z6XCW9-F1
#
_entry.id   AF-A0A7Z6XCW9-F1
#
_cell.length_a   1.000
_cell.length_b   1.000
_cell.length_c   1.000
_cell.angle_alpha   90.00
_cell.angle_beta   90.00
_cell.angle_gamma   90.00
#
_symmetry.space_group_name_H-M   'P 1'
#
loop_
_entity.id
_entity.type
_entity.pdbx_description
1 polymer ?
#
loop_
_entity_poly.entity_id
_entity_poly.type
_entity_poly.pdbx_seq_one_letter_code
_entity_poly.pdbx_strand_id
1 'polypeptide(L)' 'MCDSARCPQATHHPCHRPVWAGQAESLTVFIDSPRVPPGERKRLIPERERALCVVAEVDTPVLEGTV' A
#
# COMPACT_ATOMS: atom_id res chain seq x y z
N MET A 1 -7.96 18.00 2.64
CA MET A 1 -8.20 16.60 2.23
C MET A 1 -7.53 16.39 0.88
N CYS A 2 -6.42 15.64 0.84
CA CYS A 2 -5.80 15.23 -0.42
C CYS A 2 -6.46 13.93 -0.88
N ASP A 3 -6.86 13.85 -2.14
CA ASP A 3 -7.43 12.65 -2.76
C ASP A 3 -6.28 11.77 -3.30
N SER A 4 -6.15 10.53 -2.81
CA SER A 4 -5.07 9.62 -3.20
C SER A 4 -5.08 9.29 -4.69
N ALA A 5 -6.27 9.27 -5.32
CA ALA A 5 -6.38 8.98 -6.75
C ALA A 5 -5.86 10.12 -7.65
N ARG A 6 -5.73 11.33 -7.09
CA ARG A 6 -5.30 12.54 -7.80
C ARG A 6 -3.93 13.05 -7.32
N CYS A 7 -3.36 12.46 -6.28
CA CYS A 7 -2.11 12.91 -5.72
C CYS A 7 -0.92 12.34 -6.51
N PRO A 8 -0.05 13.18 -7.12
CA PRO A 8 1.13 12.69 -7.83
C PRO A 8 2.18 12.08 -6.89
N GLN A 9 2.09 12.36 -5.58
CA GLN A 9 2.99 11.86 -4.54
C GLN A 9 2.24 10.91 -3.59
N ALA A 10 1.20 10.22 -4.10
CA ALA A 10 0.35 9.35 -3.29
C ALA A 10 1.10 8.28 -2.50
N THR A 11 2.28 7.86 -2.99
CA THR A 11 3.14 6.84 -2.37
C THR A 11 4.08 7.40 -1.30
N HIS A 12 4.24 8.71 -1.19
CA HIS A 12 5.19 9.33 -0.25
C HIS A 12 4.49 10.18 0.81
N HIS A 13 3.29 10.69 0.52
CA HIS A 13 2.58 11.55 1.45
C HIS A 13 1.96 10.76 2.62
N PRO A 14 2.25 11.15 3.88
CA PRO A 14 1.68 10.49 5.07
C PRO A 14 0.16 10.44 5.12
N CYS A 15 -0.52 11.42 4.52
CA CYS A 15 -1.98 11.47 4.49
C CYS A 15 -2.64 10.32 3.69
N HIS A 16 -1.87 9.61 2.86
CA HIS A 16 -2.35 8.45 2.09
C HIS A 16 -1.98 7.10 2.71
N ARG A 17 -1.20 7.08 3.79
CA ARG A 17 -0.90 5.88 4.58
C ARG A 17 -2.13 5.01 4.88
N PRO A 18 -3.28 5.54 5.35
CA PRO A 18 -4.45 4.71 5.62
C PRO A 18 -5.03 4.02 4.38
N VAL A 19 -4.91 4.64 3.20
CA VAL A 19 -5.37 4.05 1.93
C VAL A 19 -4.50 2.85 1.56
N TRP A 20 -3.18 3.01 1.63
CA TRP A 20 -2.23 1.91 1.33
C TRP A 20 -2.33 0.76 2.34
N ALA A 21 -2.50 1.07 3.62
CA ALA A 21 -2.73 0.06 4.65
C ALA A 21 -4.03 -0.73 4.39
N GLY A 22 -5.14 -0.05 4.12
CA GLY A 22 -6.42 -0.70 3.79
C GLY A 22 -6.35 -1.53 2.50
N GLN A 23 -5.57 -1.10 1.51
CA GLN A 23 -5.31 -1.89 0.31
C GLN A 23 -4.53 -3.17 0.63
N ALA A 24 -3.47 -3.09 1.44
CA ALA A 24 -2.70 -4.27 1.86
C ALA A 24 -3.56 -5.27 2.63
N GLU A 25 -4.42 -4.79 3.53
CA GLU A 25 -5.38 -5.62 4.27
C GLU A 25 -6.37 -6.32 3.32
N SER A 26 -6.97 -5.57 2.40
CA SER A 26 -7.94 -6.11 1.44
C SER A 26 -7.31 -7.18 0.54
N LEU A 27 -6.09 -6.92 0.03
CA LEU A 27 -5.36 -7.89 -0.78
C LEU A 27 -4.98 -9.14 0.01
N THR A 28 -4.65 -9.00 1.30
CA THR A 28 -4.40 -10.15 2.19
C THR A 28 -5.65 -11.03 2.30
N VAL A 29 -6.83 -10.44 2.53
CA VAL A 29 -8.10 -11.18 2.57
C VAL A 29 -8.36 -11.94 1.27
N PHE A 30 -8.10 -11.34 0.10
CA PHE A 30 -8.26 -12.02 -1.19
C PHE A 30 -7.24 -13.14 -1.40
N ILE A 31 -5.98 -12.92 -1.03
CA ILE A 31 -4.92 -13.93 -1.14
C ILE A 31 -5.21 -15.14 -0.27
N ASP A 32 -5.72 -14.93 0.94
CA ASP A 32 -6.01 -16.01 1.90
C ASP A 32 -7.34 -16.72 1.60
N SER A 33 -8.19 -16.12 0.76
CA SER A 33 -9.48 -16.70 0.39
C SER A 33 -9.30 -17.93 -0.52
N PRO A 34 -9.84 -19.10 -0.15
CA PRO A 34 -9.80 -20.29 -1.00
C PRO A 34 -10.68 -20.14 -2.26
N ARG A 35 -11.52 -19.11 -2.32
CA ARG A 35 -12.39 -18.81 -3.48
C ARG A 35 -11.64 -18.10 -4.61
N VAL A 36 -10.46 -17.54 -4.33
CA VAL A 36 -9.66 -16.85 -5.33
C VAL A 36 -8.82 -17.87 -6.12
N PRO A 37 -8.93 -17.90 -7.47
CA PRO A 37 -8.15 -18.83 -8.28
C PRO A 37 -6.64 -18.70 -8.05
N PRO A 38 -5.85 -19.79 -8.13
CA PRO A 38 -4.42 -19.74 -7.89
C PRO A 38 -3.65 -18.75 -8.77
N GLY A 39 -4.06 -18.58 -10.03
CA GLY A 39 -3.46 -17.61 -10.94
C GLY A 39 -3.70 -16.17 -10.49
N GLU A 40 -4.93 -15.87 -10.03
CA GLU A 40 -5.28 -14.54 -9.53
C GLU A 40 -4.56 -14.24 -8.22
N ARG A 41 -4.51 -15.21 -7.30
CA ARG A 41 -3.73 -15.08 -6.06
C ARG A 41 -2.26 -14.76 -6.33
N LYS A 42 -1.63 -15.43 -7.31
CA LYS A 42 -0.25 -15.12 -7.73
C LYS A 42 -0.09 -13.69 -8.25
N ARG A 43 -1.10 -13.13 -8.92
CA ARG A 43 -1.09 -11.73 -9.40
C ARG A 43 -1.29 -10.72 -8.27
N LEU A 44 -2.06 -11.06 -7.23
CA LEU A 44 -2.32 -10.17 -6.10
C LEU A 44 -1.17 -10.06 -5.10
N ILE A 45 -0.31 -11.09 -5.00
CA ILE A 45 0.86 -11.09 -4.11
C ILE A 45 1.77 -9.86 -4.34
N PRO A 46 2.27 -9.58 -5.56
CA PRO A 46 3.13 -8.42 -5.78
C PRO A 46 2.42 -7.08 -5.52
N GLU A 47 1.10 -6.99 -5.73
CA GLU A 47 0.32 -5.78 -5.41
C GLU A 47 0.24 -5.54 -3.90
N ARG A 48 0.07 -6.61 -3.11
CA ARG A 48 0.09 -6.53 -1.64
C ARG A 48 1.47 -6.12 -1.15
N GLU A 49 2.53 -6.73 -1.70
CA GLU A 49 3.91 -6.41 -1.36
C GLU A 49 4.23 -4.94 -1.66
N ARG A 50 3.82 -4.44 -2.83
CA ARG A 50 3.92 -3.02 -3.17
C ARG A 50 3.21 -2.14 -2.15
N ALA A 51 1.98 -2.45 -1.78
CA ALA A 51 1.23 -1.68 -0.80
C ALA A 51 1.92 -1.65 0.57
N LEU A 52 2.49 -2.79 1.01
CA LEU A 52 3.26 -2.88 2.25
C LEU A 52 4.57 -2.08 2.18
N CYS A 53 5.30 -2.13 1.06
CA CYS A 53 6.50 -1.31 0.87
C CYS A 53 6.17 0.18 0.97
N VAL A 54 5.09 0.63 0.33
CA VAL A 54 4.66 2.04 0.42
C VAL A 54 4.30 2.44 1.86
N VAL A 55 3.59 1.59 2.61
CA VAL A 55 3.31 1.86 4.03
C VAL A 55 4.61 1.97 4.83
N ALA A 56 5.57 1.07 4.61
CA ALA A 56 6.85 1.08 5.30
C ALA A 56 7.69 2.33 4.95
N GLU A 57 7.69 2.76 3.68
CA GLU A 57 8.34 4.00 3.25
C GLU A 57 7.71 5.23 3.89
N VAL A 58 6.37 5.30 3.95
CA VAL A 58 5.65 6.41 4.58
C VAL A 58 5.81 6.43 6.10
N ASP A 59 5.87 5.27 6.73
CA ASP A 59 6.10 5.14 8.17
C ASP A 59 7.58 5.38 8.54
N THR A 60 8.49 5.28 7.56
CA THR A 60 9.89 5.65 7.76
C THR A 60 9.97 7.17 7.90
N PRO A 61 10.40 7.70 9.05
CA PRO A 61 10.56 9.13 9.20
C PRO A 61 11.59 9.62 8.18
N VAL A 62 11.16 10.49 7.26
CA VAL A 62 12.11 11.28 6.49
C VAL A 62 12.82 12.18 7.50
N LEU A 63 14.04 11.82 7.86
CA LEU A 63 14.97 12.74 8.52
C LEU A 63 15.34 13.80 7.49
N GLU A 64 14.44 14.76 7.27
CA GLU A 64 14.78 15.98 6.55
C GLU A 64 15.81 16.71 7.40
N GLY A 65 16.99 16.90 6.80
CA GLY A 65 18.21 17.32 7.49
C GLY A 65 18.03 18.62 8.28
N THR A 66 18.48 18.57 9.53
CA THR A 66 18.86 19.75 10.30
C THR A 66 19.94 20.50 9.53
N VAL A 67 19.65 21.78 9.26
CA VAL A 67 20.56 22.82 8.74
C VAL A 67 21.87 22.87 9.50
#